data_AF-A0A1M5WKS4-F1
#
_entry.id   AF-A0A1M5WKS4-F1
#
_cell.length_a   1.000
_cell.length_b   1.000
_cell.length_c   1.000
_cell.angle_alpha   90.00
_cell.angle_beta   90.00
_cell.angle_gamma   90.00
#
_symmetry.space_group_name_H-M   'P 1'
#
loop_
_entity.id
_entity.type
_entity.pdbx_description
1 polymer ?
#
loop_
_entity_poly.entity_id
_entity_poly.type
_entity_poly.pdbx_seq_one_letter_code
_entity_poly.pdbx_strand_id
1 'polypeptide(L)'
;MHLALVGTPNSGKTSLFNALTGSRQKVANYPGVTVERKEGSFVTPLGRQVSVVDLPGTYSLRGRSPDEEITRDIVLGRTPGEALPDLVLCVADSTNLRLTIRLVLELKSTGRPLMLVLNMFDIATRRGVTVDVARLSEALGVPVVTSIAVRKGGTADLLRRTDEIALQTPTPLQQNLWRPLTIAELRATQREADRIIAATVSLPARPDSWTARIDAVVLHPVAGLAILALILFVMFQAVFTWAQPLMELLSSAFEALGQLVHDTLPAGILQSFLQNGVISGVGSVIVFLPQIVIIFLFILLLEDFGYMARAAFLMDRIMGGAGLHGRAFIPLLSSFACAIPGIMATRVIDNRRDRLTTILIAPLMTCSARIPVYTLIISAFIPDQTVWGFINLRGLVMFGLYAAGIGSALGVSFLIKFFMWRDYAPAPFMLELPDYKMPRPKSIAIGVYTRAKMFLQRAGTTIFSMMVLIWFLASFPLPPAGAQDPAINYSLAAMIGKALAPLLAPLGFNWQIAVALIPGMAAREVAVAALGTVYAIEGGKEAAEQIGQVLATKWSLATALSLLAWYIFAPQCASTLAVIRRETGSWKWMAITFAYMLALAYVASLATYNVAVAFGAG
;
A
#
# COMPACT_ATOMS: atom_id res chain seq x y z
N MET A 1 -13.03 34.49 22.90
CA MET A 1 -12.68 33.16 23.43
C MET A 1 -12.31 32.27 22.27
N HIS A 2 -11.21 31.54 22.38
CA HIS A 2 -10.69 30.64 21.36
C HIS A 2 -10.88 29.18 21.77
N LEU A 3 -11.61 28.40 20.97
CA LEU A 3 -11.91 27.00 21.21
C LEU A 3 -11.18 26.10 20.23
N ALA A 4 -10.73 24.94 20.70
CA ALA A 4 -10.24 23.87 19.83
C ALA A 4 -11.16 22.65 19.90
N LEU A 5 -11.67 22.21 18.74
CA LEU A 5 -12.37 20.94 18.63
C LEU A 5 -11.36 19.81 18.41
N VAL A 6 -11.31 18.87 19.34
CA VAL A 6 -10.45 17.67 19.31
C VAL A 6 -11.35 16.45 19.35
N GLY A 7 -10.96 15.35 18.71
CA GLY A 7 -11.72 14.10 18.81
C GLY A 7 -11.12 13.00 17.98
N THR A 8 -11.60 11.78 18.17
CA THR A 8 -11.23 10.66 17.29
C THR A 8 -11.78 10.89 15.88
N PRO A 9 -11.13 10.36 14.83
CA PRO A 9 -11.71 10.31 13.50
C PRO A 9 -13.14 9.73 13.54
N ASN A 10 -14.03 10.30 12.72
CA ASN A 10 -15.46 9.91 12.63
C ASN A 10 -16.32 10.16 13.88
N SER A 11 -15.85 10.86 14.91
CA SER A 11 -16.68 11.23 16.08
C SER A 11 -17.80 12.27 15.78
N GLY A 12 -17.93 12.67 14.52
CA GLY A 12 -18.86 13.72 14.08
C GLY A 12 -18.41 15.14 14.43
N LYS A 13 -17.11 15.33 14.71
CA LYS A 13 -16.47 16.63 14.95
C LYS A 13 -16.77 17.65 13.84
N THR A 14 -16.62 17.27 12.56
CA THR A 14 -16.93 18.15 11.41
C THR A 14 -18.41 18.54 11.36
N SER A 15 -19.31 17.62 11.70
CA SER A 15 -20.75 17.91 11.77
C SER A 15 -21.07 18.90 12.88
N LEU A 16 -20.44 18.76 14.05
CA LEU A 16 -20.58 19.70 15.17
C LEU A 16 -20.00 21.08 14.81
N PHE A 17 -18.82 21.12 14.18
CA PHE A 17 -18.20 22.36 13.70
C PHE A 17 -19.16 23.11 12.77
N ASN A 18 -19.67 22.44 11.74
CA ASN A 18 -20.63 23.03 10.80
C ASN A 18 -21.92 23.53 11.48
N ALA A 19 -22.41 22.79 12.49
CA ALA A 19 -23.60 23.18 13.25
C ALA A 19 -23.37 24.43 14.12
N LEU A 20 -22.14 24.65 14.60
CA LEU A 20 -21.76 25.83 15.38
C LEU A 20 -21.48 27.05 14.50
N THR A 21 -20.75 26.90 13.40
CA THR A 21 -20.23 28.02 12.60
C THR A 21 -21.13 28.40 11.42
N GLY A 22 -21.99 27.49 10.96
CA GLY A 22 -22.79 27.68 9.75
C GLY A 22 -21.91 28.05 8.54
N SER A 23 -22.26 29.12 7.83
CA SER A 23 -21.51 29.62 6.67
C SER A 23 -20.26 30.45 7.03
N ARG A 24 -20.02 30.75 8.30
CA ARG A 24 -18.90 31.61 8.76
C ARG A 24 -17.65 30.80 9.05
N GLN A 25 -17.16 30.08 8.05
CA GLN A 25 -15.95 29.27 8.13
C GLN A 25 -14.92 29.65 7.05
N LYS A 26 -13.65 29.52 7.39
CA LYS A 26 -12.50 29.68 6.49
C LYS A 26 -11.72 28.37 6.47
N VAL A 27 -11.37 27.92 5.27
CA VAL A 27 -10.53 26.73 5.06
C VAL A 27 -9.19 27.20 4.48
N ALA A 28 -8.10 26.88 5.16
CA ALA A 28 -6.73 27.17 4.77
C ALA A 28 -5.87 25.91 5.00
N ASN A 29 -4.55 26.01 4.77
CA ASN A 29 -3.60 24.97 5.17
C ASN A 29 -2.69 25.51 6.27
N TYR A 30 -2.25 24.62 7.17
CA TYR A 30 -1.23 25.00 8.15
C TYR A 30 0.11 25.30 7.46
N PRO A 31 0.90 26.27 7.96
CA PRO A 31 2.19 26.61 7.36
C PRO A 31 3.12 25.40 7.25
N GLY A 32 3.68 25.16 6.06
CA GLY A 32 4.68 24.11 5.83
C GLY A 32 4.16 22.68 5.77
N VAL A 33 2.84 22.45 5.89
CA VAL A 33 2.23 21.11 5.78
C VAL A 33 0.95 21.13 4.94
N THR A 34 0.59 20.00 4.35
CA THR A 34 -0.65 19.85 3.54
C THR A 34 -1.89 19.56 4.38
N VAL A 35 -1.86 19.89 5.68
CA VAL A 35 -2.97 19.60 6.60
C VAL A 35 -3.98 20.74 6.52
N GLU A 36 -5.24 20.40 6.26
CA GLU A 36 -6.35 21.37 6.22
C GLU A 36 -6.56 22.00 7.60
N ARG A 37 -6.70 23.32 7.63
CA ARG A 37 -7.05 24.15 8.77
C ARG A 37 -8.45 24.72 8.55
N LYS A 38 -9.41 24.36 9.39
CA LYS A 38 -10.77 24.91 9.35
C LYS A 38 -10.99 25.76 10.60
N GLU A 39 -11.34 27.02 10.39
CA GLU A 39 -11.61 27.97 11.45
C GLU A 39 -12.97 28.62 11.20
N GLY A 40 -13.74 28.85 12.24
CA GLY A 40 -14.99 29.57 12.14
C GLY A 40 -15.29 30.37 13.41
N SER A 41 -16.36 31.14 13.35
CA SER A 41 -16.77 31.99 14.48
C SER A 41 -18.26 31.91 14.71
N PHE A 42 -18.68 31.91 15.97
CA PHE A 42 -20.08 31.95 16.37
C PHE A 42 -20.27 32.85 17.61
N VAL A 43 -21.53 33.10 17.94
CA VAL A 43 -21.91 33.92 19.10
C VAL A 43 -22.72 33.05 20.06
N THR A 44 -22.36 33.08 21.34
CA THR A 44 -23.08 32.33 22.39
C THR A 44 -24.40 33.03 22.77
N PRO A 45 -25.33 32.37 23.47
CA PRO A 45 -26.56 32.98 23.97
C PRO A 45 -26.33 34.24 24.82
N LEU A 46 -25.21 34.33 25.55
CA LEU A 46 -24.83 35.53 26.31
C LEU A 46 -24.10 36.60 25.47
N GLY A 47 -24.09 36.48 24.14
CA GLY A 47 -23.51 37.49 23.24
C GLY A 47 -21.99 37.43 23.11
N ARG A 48 -21.32 36.38 23.61
CA ARG A 48 -19.85 36.26 23.54
C ARG A 48 -19.41 35.83 22.14
N GLN A 49 -18.43 36.53 21.57
CA GLN A 49 -17.76 36.09 20.35
C GLN A 49 -16.77 34.96 20.63
N VAL A 50 -16.95 33.86 19.90
CA VAL A 50 -16.13 32.66 20.02
C VAL A 50 -15.53 32.33 18.67
N SER A 51 -14.20 32.20 18.60
CA SER A 51 -13.50 31.57 17.47
C SER A 51 -13.31 30.10 17.79
N VAL A 52 -13.51 29.23 16.80
CA VAL A 52 -13.33 27.79 16.94
C VAL A 52 -12.47 27.28 15.81
N VAL A 53 -11.45 26.50 16.16
CA VAL A 53 -10.61 25.77 15.21
C VAL A 53 -10.96 24.29 15.25
N ASP A 54 -11.18 23.71 14.07
CA ASP A 54 -11.35 22.27 13.91
C ASP A 54 -9.98 21.60 13.76
N LEU A 55 -9.52 20.89 14.79
CA LEU A 55 -8.26 20.17 14.73
C LEU A 55 -8.44 18.84 14.00
N PRO A 56 -7.41 18.33 13.30
CA PRO A 56 -7.48 17.00 12.71
C PRO A 56 -7.85 15.92 13.73
N GLY A 57 -8.48 14.85 13.26
CA GLY A 57 -8.85 13.74 14.14
C GLY A 57 -7.61 13.06 14.72
N THR A 58 -7.61 12.78 16.02
CA THR A 58 -6.47 12.11 16.69
C THR A 58 -6.95 11.04 17.66
N TYR A 59 -6.20 9.95 17.77
CA TYR A 59 -6.43 8.92 18.79
C TYR A 59 -5.53 9.07 20.02
N SER A 60 -4.50 9.92 19.94
CA SER A 60 -3.52 10.14 21.00
C SER A 60 -2.67 11.37 20.70
N LEU A 61 -2.21 12.05 21.74
CA LEU A 61 -1.31 13.20 21.58
C LEU A 61 0.12 12.79 21.21
N ARG A 62 0.43 11.51 20.94
CA ARG A 62 1.79 11.11 20.50
C ARG A 62 2.14 11.63 19.11
N GLY A 63 1.15 11.88 18.24
CA GLY A 63 1.37 12.41 16.89
C GLY A 63 1.95 11.36 15.95
N ARG A 64 1.14 10.41 15.46
CA ARG A 64 1.60 9.33 14.55
C ARG A 64 1.54 9.73 13.08
N SER A 65 0.70 10.70 12.76
CA SER A 65 0.52 11.26 11.44
C SER A 65 0.75 12.79 11.49
N PRO A 66 0.95 13.45 10.34
CA PRO A 66 1.12 14.91 10.30
C PRO A 66 -0.09 15.63 10.92
N ASP A 67 -1.29 15.10 10.67
CA ASP A 67 -2.56 15.54 11.21
C ASP A 67 -2.60 15.46 12.75
N GLU A 68 -2.15 14.33 13.32
CA GLU A 68 -2.08 14.16 14.77
C GLU A 68 -0.97 15.02 15.39
N GLU A 69 0.16 15.21 14.70
CA GLU A 69 1.26 16.10 15.14
C GLU A 69 0.76 17.54 15.26
N ILE A 70 0.03 18.05 14.26
CA ILE A 70 -0.59 19.38 14.31
C ILE A 70 -1.57 19.49 15.49
N THR A 71 -2.41 18.49 15.69
CA THR A 71 -3.37 18.47 16.81
C THR A 71 -2.66 18.52 18.16
N ARG A 72 -1.62 17.70 18.33
CA ARG A 72 -0.76 17.70 19.52
C ARG A 72 -0.12 19.08 19.72
N ASP A 73 0.50 19.62 18.69
CA ASP A 73 1.31 20.84 18.82
C ASP A 73 0.45 22.07 19.09
N ILE A 74 -0.78 22.13 18.59
CA ILE A 74 -1.73 23.19 18.94
C ILE A 74 -2.21 23.06 20.39
N VAL A 75 -2.59 21.86 20.83
CA VAL A 75 -3.03 21.63 22.23
C VAL A 75 -1.90 21.91 23.23
N LEU A 76 -0.65 21.58 22.88
CA LEU A 76 0.52 21.81 23.73
C LEU A 76 1.10 23.23 23.59
N GLY A 77 0.64 24.06 22.64
CA GLY A 77 1.16 25.41 22.41
C GLY A 77 2.54 25.47 21.75
N ARG A 78 2.87 24.48 20.93
CA ARG A 78 4.16 24.36 20.23
C ARG A 78 4.13 24.95 18.82
N THR A 79 2.94 25.24 18.28
CA THR A 79 2.79 25.79 16.93
C THR A 79 3.05 27.30 16.92
N PRO A 80 4.07 27.78 16.19
CA PRO A 80 4.36 29.22 16.11
C PRO A 80 3.20 30.00 15.48
N GLY A 81 2.79 31.10 16.12
CA GLY A 81 1.76 32.00 15.59
C GLY A 81 0.30 31.55 15.81
N GLU A 82 0.06 30.39 16.42
CA GLU A 82 -1.28 29.98 16.84
C GLU A 82 -1.53 30.34 18.30
N ALA A 83 -2.70 30.89 18.58
CA ALA A 83 -3.13 31.18 19.95
C ALA A 83 -3.42 29.87 20.70
N LEU A 84 -3.10 29.85 21.99
CA LEU A 84 -3.46 28.73 22.84
C LEU A 84 -4.98 28.66 23.01
N PRO A 85 -5.60 27.48 22.90
CA PRO A 85 -7.04 27.34 23.15
C PRO A 85 -7.39 27.67 24.60
N ASP A 86 -8.41 28.50 24.80
CA ASP A 86 -9.00 28.81 26.11
C ASP A 86 -9.77 27.60 26.66
N LEU A 87 -10.36 26.79 25.77
CA LEU A 87 -11.09 25.57 26.10
C LEU A 87 -10.98 24.55 24.96
N VAL A 88 -10.69 23.31 25.32
CA VAL A 88 -10.68 22.16 24.41
C VAL A 88 -12.03 21.45 24.48
N LEU A 89 -12.72 21.35 23.35
CA LEU A 89 -13.94 20.57 23.19
C LEU A 89 -13.57 19.20 22.62
N CYS A 90 -13.58 18.16 23.46
CA CYS A 90 -13.33 16.79 23.02
C CYS A 90 -14.63 16.13 22.55
N VAL A 91 -14.79 15.93 21.24
CA VAL A 91 -15.98 15.30 20.64
C VAL A 91 -15.83 13.79 20.62
N ALA A 92 -16.76 13.11 21.29
CA ALA A 92 -16.84 11.66 21.40
C ALA A 92 -18.04 11.09 20.64
N ASP A 93 -17.85 9.96 19.97
CA ASP A 93 -18.96 9.14 19.49
C ASP A 93 -19.54 8.36 20.67
N SER A 94 -20.80 8.64 21.02
CA SER A 94 -21.49 7.97 22.13
C SER A 94 -21.68 6.46 21.88
N THR A 95 -21.55 5.99 20.63
CA THR A 95 -21.62 4.56 20.30
C THR A 95 -20.31 3.82 20.57
N ASN A 96 -19.17 4.52 20.66
CA ASN A 96 -17.86 3.94 20.92
C ASN A 96 -16.97 4.88 21.76
N LEU A 97 -17.24 4.92 23.06
CA LEU A 97 -16.55 5.80 24.00
C LEU A 97 -15.13 5.34 24.36
N ARG A 98 -14.75 4.10 24.02
CA ARG A 98 -13.52 3.48 24.51
C ARG A 98 -12.25 4.21 24.07
N LEU A 99 -12.17 4.58 22.79
CA LEU A 99 -11.02 5.31 22.28
C LEU A 99 -11.01 6.77 22.73
N THR A 100 -12.18 7.41 22.80
CA THR A 100 -12.26 8.82 23.18
C THR A 100 -11.94 9.04 24.65
N ILE A 101 -12.38 8.16 25.56
CA ILE A 101 -12.05 8.30 26.99
C ILE A 101 -10.54 8.23 27.22
N ARG A 102 -9.82 7.36 26.50
CA ARG A 102 -8.35 7.36 26.57
C ARG A 102 -7.76 8.70 26.14
N LEU A 103 -8.24 9.25 25.03
CA LEU A 103 -7.81 10.57 24.55
C LEU A 103 -8.13 11.68 25.56
N VAL A 104 -9.29 11.63 26.22
CA VAL A 104 -9.68 12.59 27.28
C VAL A 104 -8.71 12.51 28.46
N LEU A 105 -8.29 11.31 28.88
CA LEU A 105 -7.29 11.16 29.94
C LEU A 105 -5.93 11.77 29.55
N GLU A 106 -5.51 11.61 28.29
CA GLU A 106 -4.30 12.27 27.77
C GLU A 106 -4.47 13.80 27.73
N LEU A 107 -5.59 14.31 27.22
CA LEU A 107 -5.89 15.74 27.17
C LEU A 107 -5.95 16.36 28.57
N LYS A 108 -6.53 15.67 29.56
CA LYS A 108 -6.58 16.12 30.95
C LYS A 108 -5.18 16.35 31.52
N SER A 109 -4.22 15.49 31.18
CA SER A 109 -2.82 15.64 31.64
C SER A 109 -2.09 16.86 31.07
N THR A 110 -2.64 17.50 30.01
CA THR A 110 -2.08 18.74 29.46
C THR A 110 -2.36 19.98 30.32
N GLY A 111 -3.25 19.85 31.32
CA GLY A 111 -3.64 20.95 32.21
C GLY A 111 -4.55 22.00 31.57
N ARG A 112 -5.04 21.75 30.35
CA ARG A 112 -5.95 22.63 29.60
C ARG A 112 -7.39 22.47 30.10
N PRO A 113 -8.18 23.55 30.16
CA PRO A 113 -9.63 23.45 30.33
C PRO A 113 -10.22 22.55 29.25
N LEU A 114 -10.99 21.54 29.66
CA LEU A 114 -11.47 20.46 28.82
C LEU A 114 -12.96 20.22 29.07
N MET A 115 -13.74 20.09 28.01
CA MET A 115 -15.14 19.65 28.05
C MET A 115 -15.31 18.46 27.11
N LEU A 116 -15.99 17.41 27.56
CA LEU A 116 -16.35 16.26 26.74
C LEU A 116 -17.73 16.48 26.12
N VAL A 117 -17.82 16.34 24.80
CA VAL A 117 -19.05 16.48 24.02
C VAL A 117 -19.44 15.12 23.47
N LEU A 118 -20.48 14.52 24.05
CA LEU A 118 -21.07 13.25 23.60
C LEU A 118 -21.96 13.50 22.37
N ASN A 119 -21.46 13.13 21.20
CA ASN A 119 -22.17 13.24 19.93
C ASN A 119 -22.82 11.91 19.54
N MET A 120 -23.75 11.93 18.58
CA MET A 120 -24.51 10.75 18.14
C MET A 120 -25.26 10.03 19.27
N PHE A 121 -25.68 10.78 20.30
CA PHE A 121 -26.32 10.24 21.50
C PHE A 121 -27.65 9.53 21.18
N ASP A 122 -28.35 9.99 20.14
CA ASP A 122 -29.57 9.38 19.61
C ASP A 122 -29.32 8.01 18.97
N ILE A 123 -28.23 7.87 18.22
CA ILE A 123 -27.81 6.58 17.63
C ILE A 123 -27.41 5.60 18.73
N ALA A 124 -26.66 6.07 19.75
CA ALA A 124 -26.29 5.24 20.90
C ALA A 124 -27.51 4.71 21.64
N THR A 125 -28.49 5.60 21.92
CA THR A 125 -29.76 5.21 22.56
C THR A 125 -30.52 4.18 21.72
N ARG A 126 -30.61 4.38 20.39
CA ARG A 126 -31.24 3.40 19.47
C ARG A 126 -30.54 2.05 19.43
N ARG A 127 -29.22 2.03 19.64
CA ARG A 127 -28.40 0.82 19.73
C ARG A 127 -28.47 0.16 21.11
N GLY A 128 -29.27 0.69 22.05
CA GLY A 128 -29.39 0.17 23.40
C GLY A 128 -28.19 0.48 24.31
N VAL A 129 -27.34 1.44 23.91
CA VAL A 129 -26.25 1.95 24.75
C VAL A 129 -26.80 3.08 25.62
N THR A 130 -26.70 2.94 26.94
CA THR A 130 -27.04 4.04 27.86
C THR A 130 -25.78 4.56 28.54
N VAL A 131 -25.66 5.88 28.61
CA VAL A 131 -24.51 6.57 29.21
C VAL A 131 -25.01 7.42 30.36
N ASP A 132 -24.50 7.17 31.56
CA ASP A 132 -24.71 8.01 32.73
C ASP A 132 -23.78 9.23 32.65
N VAL A 133 -24.32 10.32 32.12
CA VAL A 133 -23.57 11.57 31.86
C VAL A 133 -23.04 12.19 33.16
N ALA A 134 -23.82 12.15 34.23
CA ALA A 134 -23.43 12.75 35.51
C ALA A 134 -22.27 11.97 36.14
N ARG A 135 -22.39 10.64 36.18
CA ARG A 135 -21.34 9.77 36.72
C ARG A 135 -20.08 9.78 35.84
N LEU A 136 -20.23 9.90 34.52
CA LEU A 136 -19.10 10.07 33.61
C LEU A 136 -18.37 11.39 33.84
N SER A 137 -19.11 12.47 34.09
CA SER A 137 -18.52 13.78 34.41
C SER A 137 -17.76 13.75 35.73
N GLU A 138 -18.30 13.10 36.75
CA GLU A 138 -17.64 12.90 38.05
C GLU A 138 -16.38 12.03 37.91
N ALA A 139 -16.48 10.87 37.25
CA ALA A 139 -15.37 9.94 37.09
C ALA A 139 -14.20 10.54 36.30
N LEU A 140 -14.49 11.32 35.25
CA LEU A 140 -13.46 12.01 34.48
C LEU A 140 -12.96 13.29 35.16
N GLY A 141 -13.75 13.89 36.05
CA GLY A 141 -13.50 15.21 36.63
C GLY A 141 -13.50 16.33 35.58
N VAL A 142 -14.28 16.17 34.51
CA VAL A 142 -14.46 17.18 33.44
C VAL A 142 -15.94 17.33 33.11
N PRO A 143 -16.41 18.53 32.71
CA PRO A 143 -17.78 18.72 32.26
C PRO A 143 -18.11 17.86 31.05
N VAL A 144 -19.24 17.14 31.10
CA VAL A 144 -19.75 16.31 30.00
C VAL A 144 -21.08 16.86 29.53
N VAL A 145 -21.22 17.08 28.23
CA VAL A 145 -22.45 17.55 27.60
C VAL A 145 -22.87 16.62 26.47
N THR A 146 -24.17 16.48 26.26
CA THR A 146 -24.71 15.76 25.10
C THR A 146 -24.99 16.73 23.96
N SER A 147 -24.69 16.31 22.73
CA SER A 147 -25.02 17.06 21.53
C SER A 147 -25.68 16.17 20.48
N ILE A 148 -26.65 16.74 19.74
CA ILE A 148 -27.26 16.11 18.57
C ILE A 148 -27.07 17.07 17.40
N ALA A 149 -25.92 16.99 16.72
CA ALA A 149 -25.54 17.94 15.68
C ALA A 149 -26.52 18.02 14.48
N VAL A 150 -27.41 17.03 14.32
CA VAL A 150 -28.35 16.92 13.18
C VAL A 150 -29.76 17.45 13.50
N ARG A 151 -30.10 17.76 14.77
CA ARG A 151 -31.42 18.27 15.18
C ARG A 151 -31.38 19.76 15.52
N LYS A 152 -32.42 20.52 15.14
CA LYS A 152 -32.64 21.90 15.60
C LYS A 152 -32.64 21.94 17.13
N GLY A 153 -31.79 22.78 17.73
CA GLY A 153 -31.64 22.93 19.19
C GLY A 153 -30.63 21.98 19.85
N GLY A 154 -30.00 21.06 19.11
CA GLY A 154 -29.08 20.05 19.66
C GLY A 154 -27.71 20.55 20.14
N THR A 155 -27.43 21.86 20.04
CA THR A 155 -26.20 22.52 20.52
C THR A 155 -26.44 23.51 21.65
N ALA A 156 -27.70 23.73 22.06
CA ALA A 156 -28.03 24.75 23.07
C ALA A 156 -27.36 24.49 24.42
N ASP A 157 -27.30 23.22 24.83
CA ASP A 157 -26.70 22.83 26.11
C ASP A 157 -25.17 23.02 26.11
N LEU A 158 -24.52 22.69 25.00
CA LEU A 158 -23.09 22.96 24.75
C LEU A 158 -22.79 24.46 24.84
N LEU A 159 -23.59 25.30 24.19
CA LEU A 159 -23.40 26.75 24.21
C LEU A 159 -23.57 27.34 25.61
N ARG A 160 -24.59 26.90 26.35
CA ARG A 160 -24.82 27.32 27.73
C ARG A 160 -23.67 26.93 28.66
N ARG A 161 -23.19 25.68 28.59
CA ARG A 161 -22.03 25.24 29.38
C ARG A 161 -20.74 25.94 28.98
N THR A 162 -20.59 26.31 27.71
CA THR A 162 -19.45 27.12 27.25
C THR A 162 -19.47 28.49 27.92
N ASP A 163 -20.65 29.13 27.99
CA ASP A 163 -20.82 30.40 28.69
C ASP A 163 -20.51 30.27 30.20
N GLU A 164 -20.98 29.21 30.87
CA GLU A 164 -20.70 28.95 32.28
C GLU A 164 -19.20 28.78 32.56
N ILE A 165 -18.48 28.00 31.76
CA ILE A 165 -17.02 27.86 31.89
C ILE A 165 -16.31 29.18 31.62
N ALA A 166 -16.79 29.94 30.63
CA ALA A 166 -16.22 31.23 30.27
C ALA A 166 -16.49 32.35 31.30
N LEU A 167 -17.41 32.12 32.24
CA LEU A 167 -17.72 32.98 33.40
C LEU A 167 -16.91 32.60 34.64
N GLN A 168 -16.39 31.38 34.72
CA GLN A 168 -15.50 30.98 35.81
C GLN A 168 -14.16 31.74 35.69
N THR A 169 -13.58 32.14 36.83
CA THR A 169 -12.26 32.77 36.87
C THR A 169 -11.27 31.84 36.16
N PRO A 170 -10.38 32.36 35.27
CA PRO A 170 -9.43 31.50 34.57
C PRO A 170 -8.63 30.71 35.59
N THR A 171 -8.88 29.41 35.68
CA THR A 171 -8.05 28.52 36.48
C THR A 171 -6.63 28.67 35.93
N PRO A 172 -5.62 29.01 36.74
CA PRO A 172 -4.25 29.06 36.24
C PRO A 172 -3.96 27.74 35.52
N LEU A 173 -3.45 27.83 34.28
CA LEU A 173 -3.15 26.66 33.48
C LEU A 173 -2.35 25.69 34.36
N GLN A 174 -2.93 24.52 34.63
CA GLN A 174 -2.22 23.51 35.41
C GLN A 174 -0.92 23.18 34.66
N GLN A 175 0.14 22.88 35.41
CA GLN A 175 1.41 22.48 34.79
C GLN A 175 1.14 21.36 33.79
N ASN A 176 1.65 21.53 32.58
CA ASN A 176 1.53 20.52 31.55
C ASN A 176 2.38 19.31 31.95
N LEU A 177 1.73 18.25 32.44
CA LEU A 177 2.37 17.00 32.85
C LEU A 177 2.43 15.99 31.70
N TRP A 178 1.90 16.34 30.53
CA TRP A 178 1.86 15.42 29.41
C TRP A 178 3.27 15.14 28.89
N ARG A 179 3.61 13.85 28.84
CA ARG A 179 4.81 13.30 28.22
C ARG A 179 4.45 12.11 27.34
N PRO A 180 5.27 11.74 26.35
CA PRO A 180 5.07 10.51 25.59
C PRO A 180 5.02 9.29 26.52
N LEU A 181 3.86 8.63 26.60
CA LEU A 181 3.64 7.48 27.48
C LEU A 181 4.41 6.24 27.01
N THR A 182 4.97 5.48 27.94
CA THR A 182 5.55 4.15 27.71
C THR A 182 4.46 3.11 27.40
N ILE A 183 4.84 1.92 26.90
CA ILE A 183 3.88 0.83 26.62
C ILE A 183 3.13 0.42 27.90
N ALA A 184 3.82 0.39 29.05
CA ALA A 184 3.22 0.04 30.34
C ALA A 184 2.20 1.10 30.78
N GLU A 185 2.55 2.39 30.69
CA GLU A 185 1.64 3.49 31.01
C GLU A 185 0.43 3.52 30.06
N LEU A 186 0.62 3.27 28.76
CA LEU A 186 -0.50 3.16 27.81
C LEU A 186 -1.50 2.06 28.19
N ARG A 187 -0.99 0.89 28.60
CA ARG A 187 -1.85 -0.20 29.09
C ARG A 187 -2.57 0.21 30.37
N ALA A 188 -1.93 0.97 31.26
CA ALA A 188 -2.56 1.49 32.47
C ALA A 188 -3.68 2.50 32.15
N THR A 189 -3.43 3.46 31.26
CA THR A 189 -4.44 4.43 30.80
C THR A 189 -5.62 3.71 30.13
N GLN A 190 -5.36 2.65 29.36
CA GLN A 190 -6.42 1.82 28.77
C GLN A 190 -7.26 1.11 29.83
N ARG A 191 -6.63 0.55 30.88
CA ARG A 191 -7.36 -0.08 32.00
C ARG A 191 -8.22 0.92 32.76
N GLU A 192 -7.73 2.15 32.95
CA GLU A 192 -8.50 3.20 33.60
C GLU A 192 -9.68 3.66 32.74
N ALA A 193 -9.48 3.82 31.43
CA ALA A 193 -10.57 4.08 30.50
C ALA A 193 -11.64 2.98 30.57
N ASP A 194 -11.22 1.71 30.58
CA ASP A 194 -12.12 0.55 30.68
C ASP A 194 -12.89 0.53 32.01
N ARG A 195 -12.25 0.91 33.12
CA ARG A 195 -12.88 1.05 34.43
C ARG A 195 -13.96 2.13 34.43
N ILE A 196 -13.67 3.31 33.87
CA ILE A 196 -14.62 4.43 33.78
C ILE A 196 -15.82 4.03 32.90
N ILE A 197 -15.57 3.36 31.78
CA ILE A 197 -16.63 2.87 30.88
C ILE A 197 -17.53 1.87 31.59
N ALA A 198 -16.95 0.88 32.28
CA ALA A 198 -17.71 -0.13 33.00
C ALA A 198 -18.60 0.47 34.10
N ALA A 199 -18.18 1.59 34.69
CA ALA A 199 -18.96 2.29 35.71
C ALA A 199 -20.05 3.21 35.15
N THR A 200 -19.92 3.70 33.91
CA THR A 200 -20.73 4.82 33.39
C THR A 200 -21.51 4.51 32.12
N VAL A 201 -21.17 3.41 31.43
CA VAL A 201 -21.81 3.00 30.18
C VAL A 201 -22.41 1.62 30.36
N SER A 202 -23.71 1.49 30.15
CA SER A 202 -24.34 0.19 29.99
C SER A 202 -24.42 -0.14 28.50
N LEU A 203 -23.79 -1.26 28.13
CA LEU A 203 -23.87 -1.82 26.79
C LEU A 203 -25.10 -2.73 26.72
N PRO A 204 -25.79 -2.80 25.57
CA PRO A 204 -26.88 -3.77 25.40
C PRO A 204 -26.37 -5.19 25.68
N ALA A 205 -27.16 -5.99 26.39
CA ALA A 205 -26.86 -7.40 26.62
C ALA A 205 -26.82 -8.13 25.27
N ARG A 206 -25.61 -8.30 24.72
CA ARG A 206 -25.28 -8.93 23.43
C ARG A 206 -26.05 -8.36 22.23
N PRO A 207 -25.45 -7.49 21.40
CA PRO A 207 -25.86 -7.45 20.02
C PRO A 207 -25.32 -8.74 19.39
N ASP A 208 -26.13 -9.79 19.34
CA ASP A 208 -25.87 -10.99 18.56
C ASP A 208 -25.98 -10.61 17.07
N SER A 209 -25.06 -9.75 16.62
CA SER A 209 -25.05 -9.24 15.25
C SER A 209 -24.45 -10.33 14.36
N TRP A 210 -24.99 -10.45 13.15
CA TRP A 210 -24.42 -11.32 12.10
C TRP A 210 -22.90 -11.11 11.96
N THR A 211 -22.43 -9.88 12.16
CA THR A 211 -21.02 -9.50 12.22
C THR A 211 -20.23 -10.26 13.28
N ALA A 212 -20.72 -10.37 14.51
CA ALA A 212 -20.04 -11.05 15.60
C ALA A 212 -19.85 -12.56 15.33
N ARG A 213 -20.83 -13.20 14.68
CA ARG A 213 -20.75 -14.62 14.29
C ARG A 213 -19.73 -14.85 13.19
N ILE A 214 -19.68 -13.96 12.19
CA ILE A 214 -18.69 -14.02 11.11
C ILE A 214 -17.29 -13.75 11.68
N ASP A 215 -17.14 -12.71 12.50
CA ASP A 215 -15.86 -12.35 13.12
C ASP A 215 -15.33 -13.48 14.03
N ALA A 216 -16.19 -14.25 14.71
CA ALA A 216 -15.78 -15.41 15.50
C ALA A 216 -15.02 -16.47 14.67
N VAL A 217 -15.39 -16.65 13.40
CA VAL A 217 -14.71 -17.58 12.49
C VAL A 217 -13.53 -16.90 11.78
N VAL A 218 -13.75 -15.69 11.25
CA VAL A 218 -12.77 -14.95 10.43
C VAL A 218 -11.58 -14.46 11.25
N LEU A 219 -11.76 -14.15 12.54
CA LEU A 219 -10.68 -13.70 13.44
C LEU A 219 -10.02 -14.85 14.21
N HIS A 220 -10.48 -16.08 14.05
CA HIS A 220 -9.86 -17.22 14.71
C HIS A 220 -8.41 -17.40 14.22
N PRO A 221 -7.42 -17.64 15.10
CA PRO A 221 -6.00 -17.67 14.71
C PRO A 221 -5.66 -18.70 13.63
N VAL A 222 -6.34 -19.85 13.60
CA VAL A 222 -6.16 -20.88 12.58
C VAL A 222 -7.19 -20.76 11.44
N ALA A 223 -8.49 -20.88 11.74
CA ALA A 223 -9.54 -20.79 10.72
C ALA A 223 -9.55 -19.45 9.96
N GLY A 224 -9.26 -18.33 10.62
CA GLY A 224 -9.08 -17.04 9.96
C GLY A 224 -7.93 -17.03 8.96
N LEU A 225 -6.78 -17.67 9.31
CA LEU A 225 -5.62 -17.75 8.41
C LEU A 225 -5.92 -18.68 7.23
N ALA A 226 -6.67 -19.76 7.47
CA ALA A 226 -7.13 -20.66 6.42
C ALA A 226 -8.12 -19.96 5.47
N ILE A 227 -9.07 -19.18 6.00
CA ILE A 227 -10.01 -18.40 5.19
C ILE A 227 -9.27 -17.33 4.40
N LEU A 228 -8.32 -16.63 5.02
CA LEU A 228 -7.47 -15.67 4.33
C LEU A 228 -6.73 -16.36 3.18
N ALA A 229 -6.02 -17.46 3.46
CA ALA A 229 -5.32 -18.23 2.44
C ALA A 229 -6.25 -18.71 1.31
N LEU A 230 -7.47 -19.14 1.63
CA LEU A 230 -8.47 -19.54 0.65
C LEU A 230 -8.93 -18.36 -0.22
N ILE A 231 -9.22 -17.20 0.38
CA ILE A 231 -9.60 -15.98 -0.36
C ILE A 231 -8.46 -15.57 -1.28
N LEU A 232 -7.21 -15.59 -0.79
CA LEU A 232 -6.04 -15.30 -1.62
C LEU A 232 -5.89 -16.31 -2.75
N PHE A 233 -6.07 -17.60 -2.46
CA PHE A 233 -6.01 -18.67 -3.45
C PHE A 233 -7.05 -18.46 -4.55
N VAL A 234 -8.31 -18.19 -4.21
CA VAL A 234 -9.38 -17.90 -5.17
C VAL A 234 -9.08 -16.65 -5.99
N MET A 235 -8.59 -15.60 -5.34
CA MET A 235 -8.17 -14.38 -6.04
C MET A 235 -7.06 -14.68 -7.04
N PHE A 236 -6.01 -15.40 -6.66
CA PHE A 236 -4.93 -15.77 -7.58
C PHE A 236 -5.42 -16.69 -8.71
N GLN A 237 -6.25 -17.69 -8.41
CA GLN A 237 -6.86 -18.55 -9.42
C GLN A 237 -7.67 -17.73 -10.45
N ALA A 238 -8.51 -16.81 -10.00
CA ALA A 238 -9.25 -15.92 -10.89
C ALA A 238 -8.30 -15.09 -11.78
N VAL A 239 -7.21 -14.59 -11.21
CA VAL A 239 -6.22 -13.77 -11.93
C VAL A 239 -5.44 -14.57 -12.97
N PHE A 240 -5.22 -15.87 -12.80
CA PHE A 240 -4.54 -16.70 -13.79
C PHE A 240 -5.52 -17.34 -14.76
N THR A 241 -6.55 -18.02 -14.25
CA THR A 241 -7.47 -18.81 -15.05
C THR A 241 -8.49 -17.94 -15.80
N TRP A 242 -9.00 -16.86 -15.19
CA TRP A 242 -10.02 -16.03 -15.84
C TRP A 242 -9.43 -14.91 -16.69
N ALA A 243 -8.21 -14.44 -16.38
CA ALA A 243 -7.53 -13.46 -17.21
C ALA A 243 -7.02 -14.09 -18.52
N GLN A 244 -6.45 -15.30 -18.46
CA GLN A 244 -5.73 -15.92 -19.58
C GLN A 244 -6.54 -15.96 -20.89
N PRO A 245 -7.81 -16.40 -20.94
CA PRO A 245 -8.57 -16.42 -22.21
C PRO A 245 -8.71 -15.04 -22.84
N LEU A 246 -8.88 -14.00 -22.02
CA LEU A 246 -8.97 -12.62 -22.50
C LEU A 246 -7.60 -12.08 -22.92
N MET A 247 -6.53 -12.48 -22.26
CA MET A 247 -5.16 -12.15 -22.66
C MET A 247 -4.80 -12.78 -24.00
N GLU A 248 -5.14 -14.05 -24.22
CA GLU A 248 -4.90 -14.77 -25.49
C GLU A 248 -5.72 -14.18 -26.64
N LEU A 249 -6.98 -13.82 -26.40
CA LEU A 249 -7.81 -13.12 -27.38
C LEU A 249 -7.19 -11.78 -27.79
N LEU A 250 -6.65 -11.02 -26.83
CA LEU A 250 -5.96 -9.77 -27.12
C LEU A 250 -4.63 -10.01 -27.84
N SER A 251 -3.82 -10.99 -27.41
CA SER A 251 -2.53 -11.32 -28.05
C SER A 251 -2.73 -11.68 -29.52
N SER A 252 -3.64 -12.62 -29.79
CA SER A 252 -3.98 -13.05 -31.15
C SER A 252 -4.50 -11.90 -32.01
N ALA A 253 -5.30 -10.98 -31.45
CA ALA A 253 -5.75 -9.79 -32.18
C ALA A 253 -4.59 -8.85 -32.56
N PHE A 254 -3.62 -8.63 -31.67
CA PHE A 254 -2.44 -7.82 -31.95
C PHE A 254 -1.44 -8.51 -32.88
N GLU A 255 -1.29 -9.83 -32.79
CA GLU A 255 -0.50 -10.64 -33.72
C GLU A 255 -1.08 -10.59 -35.13
N ALA A 256 -2.40 -10.75 -35.28
CA ALA A 256 -3.10 -10.61 -36.55
C ALA A 256 -2.92 -9.19 -37.14
N LEU A 257 -2.99 -8.15 -36.30
CA LEU A 257 -2.72 -6.78 -36.72
C LEU A 257 -1.26 -6.60 -37.16
N GLY A 258 -0.31 -7.19 -36.45
CA GLY A 258 1.11 -7.18 -36.80
C GLY A 258 1.39 -7.90 -38.12
N GLN A 259 0.71 -9.02 -38.37
CA GLN A 259 0.80 -9.77 -39.62
C GLN A 259 0.19 -8.99 -40.79
N LEU A 260 -0.93 -8.30 -40.59
CA LEU A 260 -1.50 -7.43 -41.61
C LEU A 260 -0.52 -6.33 -42.04
N VAL A 261 0.21 -5.74 -41.08
CA VAL A 261 1.29 -4.77 -41.37
C VAL A 261 2.45 -5.43 -42.12
N HIS A 262 2.79 -6.66 -41.76
CA HIS A 262 3.82 -7.43 -42.45
C HIS A 262 3.46 -7.67 -43.92
N ASP A 263 2.22 -8.07 -44.20
CA ASP A 263 1.77 -8.47 -45.54
C ASP A 263 1.49 -7.26 -46.46
N THR A 264 1.14 -6.10 -45.89
CA THR A 264 0.74 -4.92 -46.66
C THR A 264 1.88 -3.93 -46.95
N LEU A 265 2.90 -3.88 -46.09
CA LEU A 265 4.02 -2.94 -46.23
C LEU A 265 5.27 -3.63 -46.77
N PRO A 266 6.04 -2.97 -47.66
CA PRO A 266 7.30 -3.50 -48.14
C PRO A 266 8.31 -3.66 -47.01
N ALA A 267 9.20 -4.64 -47.15
CA ALA A 267 10.26 -4.90 -46.19
C ALA A 267 11.11 -3.65 -45.95
N GLY A 268 11.15 -3.17 -44.70
CA GLY A 268 11.87 -1.95 -44.37
C GLY A 268 11.69 -1.49 -42.92
N ILE A 269 12.34 -0.37 -42.60
CA ILE A 269 12.33 0.22 -41.25
C ILE A 269 10.91 0.57 -40.80
N LEU A 270 10.07 1.08 -41.70
CA LEU A 270 8.69 1.47 -41.38
C LEU A 270 7.82 0.26 -41.00
N GLN A 271 7.93 -0.84 -41.75
CA GLN A 271 7.23 -2.09 -41.44
C GLN A 271 7.69 -2.64 -40.09
N SER A 272 9.01 -2.72 -39.85
CA SER A 272 9.57 -3.17 -38.56
C SER A 272 9.16 -2.26 -37.40
N PHE A 273 9.14 -0.94 -37.59
CA PHE A 273 8.71 0.01 -36.56
C PHE A 273 7.25 -0.17 -36.18
N LEU A 274 6.35 -0.27 -37.18
CA LEU A 274 4.92 -0.42 -36.92
C LEU A 274 4.62 -1.78 -36.30
N GLN A 275 5.20 -2.86 -36.82
CA GLN A 275 4.98 -4.22 -36.32
C GLN A 275 5.63 -4.46 -34.94
N ASN A 276 6.96 -4.28 -34.85
CA ASN A 276 7.74 -4.66 -33.67
C ASN A 276 7.88 -3.54 -32.64
N GLY A 277 7.83 -2.27 -33.07
CA GLY A 277 7.90 -1.13 -32.15
C GLY A 277 6.53 -0.74 -31.59
N VAL A 278 5.58 -0.45 -32.48
CA VAL A 278 4.28 0.14 -32.10
C VAL A 278 3.25 -0.93 -31.73
N ILE A 279 2.93 -1.86 -32.62
CA ILE A 279 1.87 -2.87 -32.41
C ILE A 279 2.24 -3.80 -31.27
N SER A 280 3.44 -4.39 -31.31
CA SER A 280 3.95 -5.23 -30.21
C SER A 280 4.05 -4.45 -28.91
N GLY A 281 4.50 -3.19 -28.96
CA GLY A 281 4.60 -2.33 -27.78
C GLY A 281 3.25 -2.02 -27.12
N VAL A 282 2.24 -1.63 -27.91
CA VAL A 282 0.88 -1.36 -27.43
C VAL A 282 0.18 -2.66 -26.99
N GLY A 283 0.36 -3.74 -27.74
CA GLY A 283 -0.14 -5.08 -27.43
C GLY A 283 0.37 -5.55 -26.07
N SER A 284 1.67 -5.39 -25.80
CA SER A 284 2.26 -5.74 -24.51
C SER A 284 1.56 -5.05 -23.34
N VAL A 285 1.11 -3.80 -23.47
CA VAL A 285 0.42 -3.06 -22.40
C VAL A 285 -1.03 -3.54 -22.24
N ILE A 286 -1.75 -3.68 -23.36
CA ILE A 286 -3.19 -3.95 -23.36
C ILE A 286 -3.47 -5.39 -22.94
N VAL A 287 -2.61 -6.33 -23.33
CA VAL A 287 -2.73 -7.75 -22.97
C VAL A 287 -2.73 -7.97 -21.45
N PHE A 288 -2.08 -7.14 -20.62
CA PHE A 288 -2.14 -7.29 -19.15
C PHE A 288 -3.35 -6.65 -18.48
N LEU A 289 -4.12 -5.81 -19.18
CA LEU A 289 -5.24 -5.08 -18.60
C LEU A 289 -6.29 -6.00 -17.92
N PRO A 290 -6.68 -7.16 -18.49
CA PRO A 290 -7.62 -8.10 -17.86
C PRO A 290 -7.19 -8.53 -16.46
N GLN A 291 -5.91 -8.87 -16.32
CA GLN A 291 -5.35 -9.38 -15.08
C GLN A 291 -5.41 -8.32 -13.98
N ILE A 292 -5.06 -7.08 -14.32
CA ILE A 292 -5.13 -5.91 -13.44
C ILE A 292 -6.56 -5.61 -13.01
N VAL A 293 -7.52 -5.68 -13.94
CA VAL A 293 -8.95 -5.44 -13.68
C VAL A 293 -9.49 -6.45 -12.66
N ILE A 294 -9.18 -7.74 -12.81
CA ILE A 294 -9.61 -8.79 -11.89
C ILE A 294 -9.00 -8.58 -10.49
N ILE A 295 -7.71 -8.26 -10.40
CA ILE A 295 -7.06 -7.97 -9.12
C ILE A 295 -7.77 -6.82 -8.39
N PHE A 296 -8.00 -5.70 -9.08
CA PHE A 296 -8.64 -4.55 -8.46
C PHE A 296 -10.10 -4.83 -8.09
N LEU A 297 -10.81 -5.65 -8.86
CA LEU A 297 -12.15 -6.09 -8.52
C LEU A 297 -12.16 -6.80 -7.16
N PHE A 298 -11.26 -7.77 -6.94
CA PHE A 298 -11.15 -8.48 -5.65
C PHE A 298 -10.73 -7.56 -4.51
N ILE A 299 -9.72 -6.71 -4.71
CA ILE A 299 -9.25 -5.78 -3.66
C ILE A 299 -10.39 -4.83 -3.24
N LEU A 300 -11.07 -4.21 -4.20
CA LEU A 300 -12.19 -3.30 -3.92
C LEU A 300 -13.36 -4.01 -3.25
N LEU A 301 -13.63 -5.26 -3.64
CA LEU A 301 -14.65 -6.07 -3.01
C LEU A 301 -14.31 -6.37 -1.54
N LEU A 302 -13.09 -6.83 -1.26
CA LEU A 302 -12.63 -7.10 0.12
C LEU A 302 -12.59 -5.84 1.00
N GLU A 303 -12.26 -4.69 0.40
CA GLU A 303 -12.24 -3.40 1.06
C GLU A 303 -13.66 -2.91 1.40
N ASP A 304 -14.57 -2.88 0.41
CA ASP A 304 -15.96 -2.43 0.60
C ASP A 304 -16.74 -3.38 1.55
N PHE A 305 -16.45 -4.69 1.53
CA PHE A 305 -17.02 -5.63 2.49
C PHE A 305 -16.52 -5.39 3.92
N GLY A 306 -15.33 -4.80 4.10
CA GLY A 306 -14.69 -4.61 5.40
C GLY A 306 -13.86 -5.80 5.88
N TYR A 307 -13.60 -6.80 5.02
CA TYR A 307 -12.75 -7.95 5.35
C TYR A 307 -11.28 -7.55 5.56
N MET A 308 -10.81 -6.53 4.83
CA MET A 308 -9.41 -6.07 4.90
C MET A 308 -8.96 -5.67 6.31
N ALA A 309 -9.87 -5.10 7.12
CA ALA A 309 -9.60 -4.75 8.51
C ALA A 309 -9.33 -5.99 9.38
N ARG A 310 -10.09 -7.08 9.17
CA ARG A 310 -9.92 -8.36 9.88
C ARG A 310 -8.65 -9.07 9.45
N ALA A 311 -8.38 -9.09 8.15
CA ALA A 311 -7.15 -9.67 7.61
C ALA A 311 -5.91 -8.96 8.18
N ALA A 312 -5.93 -7.63 8.27
CA ALA A 312 -4.85 -6.86 8.90
C ALA A 312 -4.67 -7.19 10.39
N PHE A 313 -5.76 -7.38 11.13
CA PHE A 313 -5.71 -7.81 12.53
C PHE A 313 -5.09 -9.20 12.70
N LEU A 314 -5.50 -10.16 11.87
CA LEU A 314 -4.97 -11.52 11.91
C LEU A 314 -3.47 -11.56 11.56
N MET A 315 -3.05 -10.72 10.60
CA MET A 315 -1.66 -10.61 10.17
C MET A 315 -0.79 -9.78 11.11
N ASP A 316 -1.37 -9.03 12.06
CA ASP A 316 -0.62 -8.17 12.98
C ASP A 316 0.41 -8.95 13.80
N ARG A 317 0.09 -10.18 14.22
CA ARG A 317 1.04 -11.03 14.94
C ARG A 317 2.25 -11.42 14.09
N ILE A 318 2.02 -11.78 12.83
CA ILE A 318 3.07 -12.20 11.88
C ILE A 318 3.91 -10.98 11.47
N MET A 319 3.25 -9.88 11.12
CA MET A 319 3.86 -8.62 10.72
C MET A 319 4.65 -7.98 11.86
N GLY A 320 4.11 -8.00 13.08
CA GLY A 320 4.75 -7.46 14.28
C GLY A 320 6.08 -8.15 14.61
N GLY A 321 6.18 -9.46 14.34
CA GLY A 321 7.44 -10.20 14.43
C GLY A 321 8.51 -9.67 13.47
N ALA A 322 8.12 -9.28 12.25
CA ALA A 322 8.99 -8.65 11.26
C ALA A 322 9.16 -7.13 11.45
N GLY A 323 8.56 -6.56 12.50
CA GLY A 323 8.66 -5.14 12.80
C GLY A 323 7.71 -4.23 12.04
N LEU A 324 6.70 -4.79 11.37
CA LEU A 324 5.69 -4.07 10.62
C LEU A 324 4.37 -4.03 11.38
N HIS A 325 3.58 -3.02 11.04
CA HIS A 325 2.20 -2.91 11.50
C HIS A 325 1.29 -3.86 10.71
N GLY A 326 0.26 -4.46 11.31
CA GLY A 326 -0.67 -5.37 10.61
C GLY A 326 -1.32 -4.77 9.35
N ARG A 327 -1.52 -3.45 9.30
CA ARG A 327 -2.01 -2.73 8.09
C ARG A 327 -1.04 -2.80 6.91
N ALA A 328 0.24 -3.11 7.11
CA ALA A 328 1.22 -3.29 6.04
C ALA A 328 0.93 -4.53 5.18
N PHE A 329 0.22 -5.52 5.72
CA PHE A 329 -0.21 -6.69 4.95
C PHE A 329 -1.05 -6.30 3.73
N ILE A 330 -1.94 -5.30 3.87
CA ILE A 330 -2.84 -4.86 2.80
C ILE A 330 -2.05 -4.41 1.55
N PRO A 331 -1.11 -3.45 1.65
CA PRO A 331 -0.19 -3.11 0.57
C PRO A 331 0.59 -4.29 0.00
N LEU A 332 1.18 -5.11 0.87
CA LEU A 332 2.09 -6.19 0.45
C LEU A 332 1.35 -7.30 -0.30
N LEU A 333 0.12 -7.59 0.12
CA LEU A 333 -0.75 -8.51 -0.59
C LEU A 333 -1.03 -8.00 -2.01
N SER A 334 -1.38 -6.71 -2.13
CA SER A 334 -1.59 -6.08 -3.43
C SER A 334 -0.31 -6.06 -4.29
N SER A 335 0.87 -6.02 -3.66
CA SER A 335 2.16 -6.08 -4.36
C SER A 335 2.46 -7.42 -5.05
N PHE A 336 1.92 -8.55 -4.59
CA PHE A 336 2.02 -9.84 -5.31
C PHE A 336 1.32 -9.83 -6.66
N ALA A 337 0.26 -9.04 -6.77
CA ALA A 337 -0.33 -8.76 -8.05
C ALA A 337 0.55 -7.76 -8.81
N CYS A 338 0.69 -6.54 -8.26
CA CYS A 338 1.53 -5.50 -8.83
C CYS A 338 2.03 -4.55 -7.75
N ALA A 339 3.33 -4.25 -7.75
CA ALA A 339 3.94 -3.35 -6.79
C ALA A 339 3.34 -1.93 -6.82
N ILE A 340 2.88 -1.44 -7.96
CA ILE A 340 2.33 -0.08 -8.13
C ILE A 340 1.11 0.17 -7.21
N PRO A 341 -0.01 -0.56 -7.33
CA PRO A 341 -1.14 -0.38 -6.43
C PRO A 341 -0.81 -0.71 -4.98
N GLY A 342 0.03 -1.71 -4.72
CA GLY A 342 0.48 -2.01 -3.36
C GLY A 342 1.18 -0.82 -2.71
N ILE A 343 2.13 -0.18 -3.41
CA ILE A 343 2.82 1.02 -2.93
C ILE A 343 1.85 2.18 -2.72
N MET A 344 0.88 2.40 -3.61
CA MET A 344 -0.15 3.42 -3.41
C MET A 344 -1.07 3.14 -2.21
N ALA A 345 -1.36 1.87 -1.93
CA ALA A 345 -2.17 1.45 -0.80
C ALA A 345 -1.47 1.64 0.55
N THR A 346 -0.15 1.88 0.58
CA THR A 346 0.59 2.18 1.81
C THR A 346 0.13 3.45 2.52
N ARG A 347 -0.67 4.31 1.86
CA ARG A 347 -1.34 5.47 2.48
C ARG A 347 -2.28 5.10 3.64
N VAL A 348 -2.72 3.85 3.68
CA VAL A 348 -3.52 3.31 4.80
C VAL A 348 -2.67 3.15 6.08
N ILE A 349 -1.34 3.20 5.97
CA ILE A 349 -0.42 3.13 7.11
C ILE A 349 -0.15 4.54 7.61
N ASP A 350 -0.63 4.85 8.80
CA ASP A 350 -0.55 6.21 9.37
C ASP A 350 0.89 6.62 9.70
N ASN A 351 1.69 5.67 10.21
CA ASN A 351 3.07 5.94 10.62
C ASN A 351 3.99 6.06 9.41
N ARG A 352 4.72 7.18 9.32
CA ARG A 352 5.65 7.46 8.21
C ARG A 352 6.79 6.43 8.07
N ARG A 353 7.33 5.93 9.17
CA ARG A 353 8.42 4.92 9.15
C ARG A 353 7.88 3.59 8.66
N ASP A 354 6.83 3.05 9.28
CA ASP A 354 6.22 1.79 8.84
C ASP A 354 5.74 1.85 7.39
N ARG A 355 5.16 2.99 6.98
CA ARG A 355 4.78 3.26 5.59
C ARG A 355 6.00 3.19 4.67
N LEU A 356 7.10 3.85 5.02
CA LEU A 356 8.32 3.85 4.22
C LEU A 356 8.92 2.44 4.09
N THR A 357 9.04 1.66 5.17
CA THR A 357 9.54 0.27 5.05
C THR A 357 8.62 -0.56 4.17
N THR A 358 7.30 -0.40 4.33
CA THR A 358 6.36 -1.11 3.48
C THR A 358 6.53 -0.74 1.99
N ILE A 359 6.78 0.54 1.68
CA ILE A 359 7.11 0.99 0.31
C ILE A 359 8.42 0.35 -0.17
N LEU A 360 9.44 0.27 0.68
CA LEU A 360 10.75 -0.28 0.33
C LEU A 360 10.69 -1.78 0.06
N ILE A 361 9.94 -2.56 0.86
CA ILE A 361 9.88 -4.01 0.73
C ILE A 361 8.77 -4.51 -0.21
N ALA A 362 7.76 -3.70 -0.52
CA ALA A 362 6.70 -4.04 -1.49
C ALA A 362 7.24 -4.58 -2.82
N PRO A 363 8.28 -3.97 -3.41
CA PRO A 363 9.05 -4.53 -4.52
C PRO A 363 9.56 -5.98 -4.40
N LEU A 364 9.86 -6.45 -3.19
CA LEU A 364 10.41 -7.79 -2.96
C LEU A 364 9.34 -8.88 -3.07
N MET A 365 8.06 -8.48 -3.08
CA MET A 365 6.96 -9.38 -3.40
C MET A 365 7.00 -9.73 -4.89
N THR A 366 6.97 -11.02 -5.19
CA THR A 366 6.95 -11.51 -6.57
C THR A 366 5.64 -11.12 -7.25
N CYS A 367 5.72 -10.14 -8.16
CA CYS A 367 4.58 -9.68 -8.95
C CYS A 367 4.27 -10.59 -10.15
N SER A 368 3.03 -10.54 -10.66
CA SER A 368 2.58 -11.39 -11.78
C SER A 368 3.44 -11.25 -13.04
N ALA A 369 4.00 -10.06 -13.28
CA ALA A 369 4.86 -9.77 -14.41
C ALA A 369 6.17 -10.60 -14.44
N ARG A 370 6.57 -11.22 -13.33
CA ARG A 370 7.74 -12.12 -13.27
C ARG A 370 7.43 -13.54 -13.74
N ILE A 371 6.15 -13.92 -13.74
CA ILE A 371 5.72 -15.28 -14.03
C ILE A 371 6.13 -15.73 -15.42
N PRO A 372 5.99 -14.95 -16.51
CA PRO A 372 6.45 -15.37 -17.83
C PRO A 372 7.94 -15.73 -17.88
N VAL A 373 8.77 -14.96 -17.16
CA VAL A 373 10.21 -15.26 -17.04
C VAL A 373 10.41 -16.56 -16.26
N TYR A 374 9.74 -16.70 -15.12
CA TYR A 374 9.85 -17.91 -14.30
C TYR A 374 9.37 -19.15 -15.03
N THR A 375 8.22 -19.11 -15.70
CA THR A 375 7.68 -20.24 -16.44
C THR A 375 8.57 -20.62 -17.61
N LEU A 376 9.09 -19.64 -18.37
CA LEU A 376 10.04 -19.89 -19.45
C LEU A 376 11.29 -20.63 -18.95
N ILE A 377 11.95 -20.08 -17.91
CA ILE A 377 13.20 -20.66 -17.41
C ILE A 377 12.95 -22.00 -16.69
N ILE A 378 11.88 -22.12 -15.90
CA ILE A 378 11.56 -23.38 -15.21
C ILE A 378 11.19 -24.46 -16.23
N SER A 379 10.37 -24.17 -17.23
CA SER A 379 9.99 -25.16 -18.25
C SER A 379 11.17 -25.61 -19.11
N ALA A 380 12.13 -24.71 -19.38
CA ALA A 380 13.32 -25.00 -20.18
C ALA A 380 14.36 -25.85 -19.42
N PHE A 381 14.61 -25.56 -18.14
CA PHE A 381 15.74 -26.14 -17.39
C PHE A 381 15.35 -27.13 -16.30
N ILE A 382 14.11 -27.09 -15.79
CA ILE A 382 13.66 -27.98 -14.71
C ILE A 382 12.86 -29.15 -15.29
N PRO A 383 13.28 -30.40 -15.04
CA PRO A 383 12.58 -31.59 -15.51
C PRO A 383 11.14 -31.64 -15.02
N ASP A 384 10.24 -32.14 -15.87
CA ASP A 384 8.84 -32.38 -15.51
C ASP A 384 8.70 -33.71 -14.75
N GLN A 385 9.12 -33.72 -13.49
CA GLN A 385 9.12 -34.91 -12.64
C GLN A 385 8.23 -34.71 -11.41
N THR A 386 7.60 -35.79 -10.97
CA THR A 386 6.83 -35.82 -9.72
C THR A 386 7.73 -36.17 -8.54
N VAL A 387 7.77 -35.26 -7.57
CA VAL A 387 8.39 -35.43 -6.25
C VAL A 387 7.35 -36.01 -5.29
N TRP A 388 7.74 -37.02 -4.52
CA TRP A 388 6.87 -37.69 -3.53
C TRP A 388 5.55 -38.26 -4.09
N GLY A 389 5.46 -38.49 -5.40
CA GLY A 389 4.32 -39.14 -6.05
C GLY A 389 3.10 -38.24 -6.33
N PHE A 390 3.07 -36.99 -5.83
CA PHE A 390 1.94 -36.08 -6.04
C PHE A 390 2.32 -34.60 -6.26
N ILE A 391 3.58 -34.21 -6.07
CA ILE A 391 4.02 -32.82 -6.22
C ILE A 391 4.86 -32.66 -7.49
N ASN A 392 4.50 -31.75 -8.38
CA ASN A 392 5.31 -31.45 -9.56
C ASN A 392 6.56 -30.62 -9.19
N LEU A 393 7.75 -31.03 -9.65
CA LEU A 393 9.02 -30.34 -9.35
C LEU A 393 9.04 -28.89 -9.83
N ARG A 394 8.51 -28.60 -11.03
CA ARG A 394 8.41 -27.22 -11.56
C ARG A 394 7.51 -26.36 -10.66
N GLY A 395 6.42 -26.93 -10.18
CA GLY A 395 5.55 -26.31 -9.19
C GLY A 395 6.26 -26.03 -7.87
N LEU A 396 7.09 -26.96 -7.39
CA LEU A 396 7.87 -26.79 -6.16
C LEU A 396 8.93 -25.69 -6.30
N VAL A 397 9.62 -25.61 -7.44
CA VAL A 397 10.58 -24.53 -7.73
C VAL A 397 9.86 -23.18 -7.74
N MET A 398 8.71 -23.09 -8.44
CA MET A 398 7.90 -21.87 -8.47
C MET A 398 7.46 -21.46 -7.05
N PHE A 399 6.96 -22.40 -6.24
CA PHE A 399 6.62 -22.15 -4.84
C PHE A 399 7.82 -21.63 -4.04
N GLY A 400 9.00 -22.23 -4.24
CA GLY A 400 10.26 -21.79 -3.62
C GLY A 400 10.62 -20.35 -3.96
N LEU A 401 10.45 -19.93 -5.23
CA LEU A 401 10.70 -18.55 -5.65
C LEU A 401 9.76 -17.54 -4.95
N TYR A 402 8.48 -17.88 -4.81
CA TYR A 402 7.51 -17.04 -4.08
C TYR A 402 7.82 -16.98 -2.59
N ALA A 403 8.14 -18.12 -1.97
CA ALA A 403 8.53 -18.19 -0.57
C ALA A 403 9.81 -17.39 -0.29
N ALA A 404 10.80 -17.45 -1.20
CA ALA A 404 12.03 -16.65 -1.10
C ALA A 404 11.74 -15.14 -1.20
N GLY A 405 10.84 -14.72 -2.08
CA GLY A 405 10.36 -13.32 -2.15
C GLY A 405 9.74 -12.86 -0.83
N ILE A 406 8.82 -13.63 -0.26
CA ILE A 406 8.21 -13.34 1.05
C ILE A 406 9.26 -13.27 2.16
N GLY A 407 10.09 -14.32 2.25
CA GLY A 407 11.11 -14.45 3.30
C GLY A 407 12.12 -13.30 3.25
N SER A 408 12.55 -12.92 2.05
CA SER A 408 13.45 -11.79 1.86
C SER A 408 12.81 -10.45 2.20
N ALA A 409 11.53 -10.23 1.87
CA ALA A 409 10.80 -9.01 2.24
C ALA A 409 10.70 -8.85 3.77
N LEU A 410 10.38 -9.93 4.48
CA LEU A 410 10.35 -9.96 5.94
C LEU A 410 11.75 -9.79 6.54
N GLY A 411 12.77 -10.41 5.95
CA GLY A 411 14.17 -10.27 6.34
C GLY A 411 14.68 -8.84 6.20
N VAL A 412 14.45 -8.20 5.04
CA VAL A 412 14.81 -6.79 4.80
C VAL A 412 14.05 -5.87 5.74
N SER A 413 12.76 -6.12 5.99
CA SER A 413 11.99 -5.36 6.98
C SER A 413 12.62 -5.43 8.38
N PHE A 414 13.00 -6.64 8.80
CA PHE A 414 13.67 -6.86 10.09
C PHE A 414 15.02 -6.13 10.16
N LEU A 415 15.83 -6.19 9.10
CA LEU A 415 17.11 -5.48 9.02
C LEU A 415 16.93 -3.95 9.07
N ILE A 416 15.96 -3.40 8.33
CA ILE A 416 15.66 -1.96 8.37
C ILE A 416 15.26 -1.54 9.79
N LYS A 417 14.40 -2.30 10.46
CA LYS A 417 14.04 -2.01 11.85
C LYS A 417 15.25 -2.06 12.78
N PHE A 418 16.10 -3.07 12.64
CA PHE A 418 17.27 -3.28 13.49
C PHE A 418 18.32 -2.17 13.33
N PHE A 419 18.61 -1.76 12.09
CA PHE A 419 19.65 -0.78 11.79
C PHE A 419 19.15 0.67 11.80
N MET A 420 17.95 0.95 11.26
CA MET A 420 17.49 2.32 11.05
C MET A 420 16.57 2.84 12.17
N TRP A 421 15.79 1.97 12.84
CA TRP A 421 14.73 2.39 13.78
C TRP A 421 14.79 1.72 15.15
N ARG A 422 16.02 1.56 15.67
CA ARG A 422 16.30 0.86 16.93
C ARG A 422 15.54 1.42 18.14
N ASP A 423 15.26 2.73 18.15
CA ASP A 423 14.58 3.43 19.26
C ASP A 423 13.05 3.55 19.06
N TYR A 424 12.49 2.92 18.01
CA TYR A 424 11.06 3.02 17.71
C TYR A 424 10.30 1.81 18.26
N ALA A 425 9.52 2.03 19.32
CA ALA A 425 8.56 1.06 19.81
C ALA A 425 7.24 1.17 19.02
N PRO A 426 6.86 0.17 18.21
CA PRO A 426 5.55 0.16 17.57
C PRO A 426 4.49 0.17 18.67
N ALA A 427 3.63 1.19 18.65
CA ALA A 427 2.58 1.34 19.63
C ALA A 427 1.51 0.25 19.43
N PRO A 428 0.81 -0.18 20.49
CA PRO A 428 -0.21 -1.23 20.39
C PRO A 428 -1.22 -0.92 19.29
N PHE A 429 -1.46 -1.90 18.42
CA PHE A 429 -2.43 -1.82 17.34
C PHE A 429 -3.83 -1.70 17.93
N MET A 430 -4.48 -0.57 17.69
CA MET A 430 -5.87 -0.35 18.07
C MET A 430 -6.62 0.00 16.80
N LEU A 431 -7.32 -1.01 16.27
CA LEU A 431 -8.16 -0.88 15.09
C LEU A 431 -9.62 -0.99 15.52
N GLU A 432 -10.42 0.02 15.21
CA GLU A 432 -11.86 -0.16 15.21
C GLU A 432 -12.23 -1.03 14.00
N LEU A 433 -12.80 -2.21 14.26
CA LEU A 433 -13.29 -3.09 13.20
C LEU A 433 -14.62 -2.51 12.69
N PRO A 434 -14.70 -1.99 11.45
CA PRO A 434 -15.95 -1.47 10.92
C PRO A 434 -16.97 -2.59 10.72
N ASP A 435 -18.28 -2.31 10.80
CA ASP A 435 -19.29 -3.32 10.47
C ASP A 435 -19.16 -3.81 9.03
N TYR A 436 -19.52 -5.08 8.78
CA TYR A 436 -19.63 -5.62 7.41
C TYR A 436 -20.67 -4.82 6.63
N LYS A 437 -20.33 -4.44 5.40
CA LYS A 437 -21.22 -3.72 4.48
C LYS A 437 -21.35 -4.49 3.18
N MET A 438 -22.52 -4.41 2.56
CA MET A 438 -22.67 -4.95 1.21
C MET A 438 -22.02 -3.98 0.21
N PRO A 439 -21.09 -4.44 -0.64
CA PRO A 439 -20.46 -3.59 -1.63
C PRO A 439 -21.50 -3.07 -2.63
N ARG A 440 -21.34 -1.83 -3.07
CA ARG A 440 -22.22 -1.24 -4.08
C ARG A 440 -21.63 -1.52 -5.46
N PRO A 441 -22.30 -2.28 -6.36
CA PRO A 441 -21.74 -2.64 -7.67
C PRO A 441 -21.28 -1.43 -8.49
N LYS A 442 -22.01 -0.32 -8.40
CA LYS A 442 -21.65 0.95 -9.06
C LYS A 442 -20.32 1.52 -8.55
N SER A 443 -20.06 1.45 -7.24
CA SER A 443 -18.82 1.94 -6.62
C SER A 443 -17.64 1.11 -7.11
N ILE A 444 -17.79 -0.23 -7.07
CA ILE A 444 -16.78 -1.17 -7.56
C ILE A 444 -16.48 -0.93 -9.05
N ALA A 445 -17.50 -0.85 -9.91
CA ALA A 445 -17.32 -0.65 -11.35
C ALA A 445 -16.57 0.66 -11.67
N ILE A 446 -16.93 1.77 -11.01
CA ILE A 446 -16.23 3.05 -11.15
C ILE A 446 -14.78 2.94 -10.65
N GLY A 447 -14.57 2.26 -9.52
CA GLY A 447 -13.25 2.00 -8.96
C GLY A 447 -12.35 1.23 -9.93
N VAL A 448 -12.83 0.10 -10.45
CA VAL A 448 -12.14 -0.74 -11.43
C VAL A 448 -11.82 0.05 -12.70
N TYR A 449 -12.79 0.77 -13.28
CA TYR A 449 -12.58 1.60 -14.47
C TYR A 449 -11.53 2.68 -14.24
N THR A 450 -11.57 3.36 -13.10
CA THR A 450 -10.62 4.42 -12.76
C THR A 450 -9.20 3.85 -12.65
N ARG A 451 -9.03 2.66 -12.05
CA ARG A 451 -7.73 1.98 -11.94
C ARG A 451 -7.21 1.52 -13.30
N ALA A 452 -8.06 0.93 -14.12
CA ALA A 452 -7.75 0.54 -15.50
C ALA A 452 -7.28 1.75 -16.34
N LYS A 453 -8.02 2.86 -16.31
CA LYS A 453 -7.66 4.10 -17.01
C LYS A 453 -6.33 4.66 -16.52
N MET A 454 -6.10 4.70 -15.21
CA MET A 454 -4.82 5.17 -14.66
C MET A 454 -3.65 4.29 -15.09
N PHE A 455 -3.82 2.97 -15.16
CA PHE A 455 -2.81 2.06 -15.67
C PHE A 455 -2.50 2.38 -17.14
N LEU A 456 -3.51 2.47 -17.99
CA LEU A 456 -3.34 2.72 -19.43
C LEU A 456 -2.67 4.07 -19.71
N GLN A 457 -3.08 5.14 -19.02
CA GLN A 457 -2.56 6.49 -19.25
C GLN A 457 -1.17 6.75 -18.65
N ARG A 458 -0.81 6.07 -17.55
CA ARG A 458 0.45 6.36 -16.85
C ARG A 458 1.49 5.27 -17.09
N ALA A 459 1.13 4.02 -16.80
CA ALA A 459 2.04 2.90 -17.02
C ALA A 459 2.15 2.58 -18.51
N GLY A 460 1.02 2.59 -19.23
CA GLY A 460 1.00 2.31 -20.67
C GLY A 460 1.87 3.25 -21.50
N THR A 461 1.81 4.56 -21.26
CA THR A 461 2.70 5.53 -21.95
C THR A 461 4.17 5.26 -21.65
N THR A 462 4.52 4.94 -20.41
CA THR A 462 5.92 4.65 -20.03
C THR A 462 6.43 3.37 -20.71
N ILE A 463 5.62 2.31 -20.70
CA ILE A 463 5.97 1.03 -21.32
C ILE A 463 6.11 1.20 -22.83
N PHE A 464 5.12 1.83 -23.48
CA PHE A 464 5.16 2.10 -24.92
C PHE A 464 6.40 2.91 -25.33
N SER A 465 6.69 4.02 -24.63
CA SER A 465 7.88 4.83 -24.92
C SER A 465 9.17 4.02 -24.77
N MET A 466 9.25 3.14 -23.77
CA MET A 466 10.41 2.26 -23.65
C MET A 466 10.46 1.23 -24.78
N MET A 467 9.34 0.63 -25.19
CA MET A 467 9.34 -0.38 -26.26
C MET A 467 9.83 0.22 -27.58
N VAL A 468 9.42 1.44 -27.89
CA VAL A 468 9.94 2.21 -29.03
C VAL A 468 11.45 2.45 -28.89
N LEU A 469 11.92 2.83 -27.70
CA LEU A 469 13.35 3.04 -27.44
C LEU A 469 14.16 1.74 -27.58
N ILE A 470 13.65 0.62 -27.06
CA ILE A 470 14.32 -0.69 -27.14
C ILE A 470 14.36 -1.16 -28.58
N TRP A 471 13.26 -1.04 -29.32
CA TRP A 471 13.22 -1.34 -30.75
C TRP A 471 14.27 -0.52 -31.51
N PHE A 472 14.38 0.78 -31.21
CA PHE A 472 15.39 1.65 -31.81
C PHE A 472 16.81 1.19 -31.46
N LEU A 473 17.10 0.93 -30.19
CA LEU A 473 18.40 0.45 -29.74
C LEU A 473 18.77 -0.92 -30.32
N ALA A 474 17.79 -1.81 -30.51
CA ALA A 474 18.00 -3.15 -31.07
C ALA A 474 18.11 -3.15 -32.60
N SER A 475 17.59 -2.12 -33.27
CA SER A 475 17.57 -2.03 -34.74
C SER A 475 18.68 -1.16 -35.31
N PHE A 476 19.23 -0.21 -34.55
CA PHE A 476 20.25 0.74 -35.02
C PHE A 476 21.57 0.60 -34.25
N PRO A 477 22.73 0.80 -34.91
CA PRO A 477 22.90 0.99 -36.35
C PRO A 477 22.62 -0.29 -37.17
N LEU A 478 22.27 -0.10 -38.44
CA LEU A 478 22.13 -1.21 -39.39
C LEU A 478 23.48 -1.90 -39.61
N PRO A 479 23.49 -3.22 -39.89
CA PRO A 479 24.73 -3.93 -40.15
C PRO A 479 25.46 -3.34 -41.37
N PRO A 480 26.80 -3.26 -41.33
CA PRO A 480 27.57 -2.82 -42.49
C PRO A 480 27.38 -3.78 -43.68
N ALA A 481 27.49 -3.24 -44.90
CA ALA A 481 27.34 -4.04 -46.12
C ALA A 481 28.36 -5.21 -46.14
N GLY A 482 27.87 -6.45 -46.25
CA GLY A 482 28.70 -7.65 -46.21
C GLY A 482 28.95 -8.26 -44.82
N ALA A 483 28.26 -7.78 -43.79
CA ALA A 483 28.30 -8.38 -42.45
C ALA A 483 27.86 -9.87 -42.48
N GLN A 484 28.66 -10.73 -41.85
CA GLN A 484 28.38 -12.17 -41.72
C GLN A 484 27.61 -12.50 -40.44
N ASP A 485 27.69 -11.64 -39.43
CA ASP A 485 26.98 -11.82 -38.16
C ASP A 485 25.54 -11.32 -38.23
N PRO A 486 24.61 -11.87 -37.41
CA PRO A 486 23.24 -11.38 -37.28
C PRO A 486 23.18 -9.86 -37.03
N ALA A 487 22.22 -9.18 -37.66
CA ALA A 487 22.08 -7.72 -37.62
C ALA A 487 22.08 -7.13 -36.20
N ILE A 488 21.53 -7.85 -35.23
CA ILE A 488 21.48 -7.41 -33.84
C ILE A 488 22.86 -7.22 -33.20
N ASN A 489 23.89 -7.96 -33.65
CA ASN A 489 25.24 -7.89 -33.06
C ASN A 489 25.93 -6.54 -33.27
N TYR A 490 25.45 -5.75 -34.24
CA TYR A 490 25.92 -4.41 -34.56
C TYR A 490 25.06 -3.31 -33.92
N SER A 491 23.93 -3.66 -33.31
CA SER A 491 23.01 -2.70 -32.71
C SER A 491 23.57 -2.03 -31.44
N LEU A 492 23.07 -0.85 -31.11
CA LEU A 492 23.38 -0.14 -29.85
C LEU A 492 23.03 -1.00 -28.64
N ALA A 493 21.95 -1.77 -28.72
CA ALA A 493 21.58 -2.73 -27.69
C ALA A 493 22.72 -3.74 -27.46
N ALA A 494 23.26 -4.37 -28.51
CA ALA A 494 24.40 -5.28 -28.38
C ALA A 494 25.67 -4.59 -27.87
N MET A 495 25.93 -3.34 -28.25
CA MET A 495 27.06 -2.56 -27.71
C MET A 495 26.93 -2.35 -26.20
N ILE A 496 25.75 -1.92 -25.73
CA ILE A 496 25.47 -1.72 -24.31
C ILE A 496 25.55 -3.08 -23.57
N GLY A 497 24.99 -4.15 -24.13
CA GLY A 497 25.04 -5.48 -23.56
C GLY A 497 26.46 -6.02 -23.42
N LYS A 498 27.30 -5.86 -24.45
CA LYS A 498 28.72 -6.23 -24.42
C LYS A 498 29.51 -5.38 -23.43
N ALA A 499 29.14 -4.10 -23.24
CA ALA A 499 29.74 -3.24 -22.23
C ALA A 499 29.35 -3.64 -20.79
N LEU A 500 28.12 -4.11 -20.57
CA LEU A 500 27.67 -4.63 -19.27
C LEU A 500 28.13 -6.07 -18.99
N ALA A 501 28.42 -6.85 -20.02
CA ALA A 501 28.74 -8.28 -19.91
C ALA A 501 29.89 -8.58 -18.92
N PRO A 502 31.01 -7.84 -18.87
CA PRO A 502 32.07 -8.10 -17.89
C PRO A 502 31.61 -8.00 -16.43
N LEU A 503 30.66 -7.09 -16.15
CA LEU A 503 30.11 -6.90 -14.80
C LEU A 503 29.16 -8.03 -14.41
N LEU A 504 28.45 -8.60 -15.39
CA LEU A 504 27.45 -9.66 -15.18
C LEU A 504 28.01 -11.08 -15.43
N ALA A 505 29.18 -11.22 -16.04
CA ALA A 505 29.82 -12.50 -16.30
C ALA A 505 30.03 -13.37 -15.04
N PRO A 506 30.38 -12.82 -13.84
CA PRO A 506 30.46 -13.61 -12.61
C PRO A 506 29.13 -14.27 -12.19
N LEU A 507 28.00 -13.80 -12.73
CA LEU A 507 26.67 -14.35 -12.49
C LEU A 507 26.31 -15.49 -13.47
N GLY A 508 27.20 -15.79 -14.42
CA GLY A 508 26.93 -16.68 -15.56
C GLY A 508 26.15 -16.02 -16.69
N PHE A 509 26.04 -14.69 -16.72
CA PHE A 509 25.25 -13.97 -17.73
C PHE A 509 26.08 -13.59 -18.94
N ASN A 510 25.56 -13.90 -20.12
CA ASN A 510 26.13 -13.48 -21.41
C ASN A 510 25.60 -12.09 -21.81
N TRP A 511 26.12 -11.55 -22.92
CA TRP A 511 25.70 -10.23 -23.40
C TRP A 511 24.22 -10.21 -23.82
N GLN A 512 23.66 -11.33 -24.31
CA GLN A 512 22.23 -11.42 -24.66
C GLN A 512 21.34 -11.25 -23.41
N ILE A 513 21.69 -11.89 -22.29
CA ILE A 513 21.02 -11.67 -21.01
C ILE A 513 21.18 -10.21 -20.59
N ALA A 514 22.39 -9.64 -20.68
CA ALA A 514 22.65 -8.24 -20.33
C ALA A 514 21.76 -7.27 -21.14
N VAL A 515 21.59 -7.52 -22.44
CA VAL A 515 20.67 -6.73 -23.30
C VAL A 515 19.22 -6.90 -22.85
N ALA A 516 18.77 -8.12 -22.54
CA ALA A 516 17.39 -8.38 -22.14
C ALA A 516 17.04 -7.85 -20.73
N LEU A 517 18.02 -7.65 -19.85
CA LEU A 517 17.79 -7.05 -18.54
C LEU A 517 17.36 -5.58 -18.63
N ILE A 518 17.90 -4.81 -19.59
CA ILE A 518 17.58 -3.38 -19.79
C ILE A 518 16.08 -3.15 -20.06
N PRO A 519 15.45 -3.77 -21.08
CA PRO A 519 14.02 -3.66 -21.29
C PRO A 519 13.22 -4.30 -20.14
N GLY A 520 13.78 -5.34 -19.51
CA GLY A 520 13.26 -5.96 -18.28
C GLY A 520 13.08 -4.98 -17.11
N MET A 521 13.94 -3.94 -17.03
CA MET A 521 13.84 -2.87 -16.03
C MET A 521 12.71 -1.88 -16.33
N ALA A 522 12.17 -1.86 -17.54
CA ALA A 522 10.99 -1.08 -17.87
C ALA A 522 9.70 -1.87 -17.62
N ALA A 523 9.69 -3.13 -18.05
CA ALA A 523 8.62 -4.10 -17.82
C ALA A 523 9.23 -5.52 -17.87
N ARG A 524 8.86 -6.39 -16.92
CA ARG A 524 9.62 -7.66 -16.67
C ARG A 524 9.29 -8.69 -17.72
N GLU A 525 8.03 -8.75 -18.10
CA GLU A 525 7.48 -9.53 -19.19
C GLU A 525 8.20 -9.27 -20.52
N VAL A 526 8.67 -8.04 -20.73
CA VAL A 526 9.38 -7.65 -21.97
C VAL A 526 10.74 -8.31 -22.03
N ALA A 527 11.35 -8.69 -20.89
CA ALA A 527 12.62 -9.40 -20.94
C ALA A 527 12.51 -10.72 -21.72
N VAL A 528 11.38 -11.43 -21.61
CA VAL A 528 11.12 -12.65 -22.41
C VAL A 528 11.01 -12.31 -23.89
N ALA A 529 10.23 -11.28 -24.22
CA ALA A 529 10.09 -10.82 -25.61
C ALA A 529 11.44 -10.34 -26.20
N ALA A 530 12.27 -9.68 -25.38
CA ALA A 530 13.60 -9.23 -25.76
C ALA A 530 14.56 -10.40 -25.98
N LEU A 531 14.59 -11.39 -25.09
CA LEU A 531 15.34 -12.63 -25.29
C LEU A 531 14.87 -13.33 -26.57
N GLY A 532 13.56 -13.47 -26.76
CA GLY A 532 12.99 -14.06 -27.96
C GLY A 532 13.40 -13.33 -29.24
N THR A 533 13.35 -11.99 -29.23
CA THR A 533 13.79 -11.17 -30.38
C THR A 533 15.27 -11.35 -30.66
N VAL A 534 16.11 -11.32 -29.62
CA VAL A 534 17.57 -11.48 -29.75
C VAL A 534 17.93 -12.84 -30.35
N TYR A 535 17.34 -13.92 -29.84
CA TYR A 535 17.63 -15.28 -30.31
C TYR A 535 16.93 -15.62 -31.64
N ALA A 536 15.76 -15.05 -31.93
CA ALA A 536 15.08 -15.20 -33.23
C ALA A 536 15.85 -14.51 -34.36
N ILE A 537 16.48 -13.36 -34.09
CA ILE A 537 17.34 -12.69 -35.08
C ILE A 537 18.63 -13.51 -35.30
N GLU A 538 19.09 -14.25 -34.31
CA GLU A 538 20.29 -15.12 -34.39
C GLU A 538 20.01 -16.45 -35.13
N GLY A 539 18.78 -16.99 -35.07
CA GLY A 539 18.44 -18.34 -35.55
C GLY A 539 17.23 -18.46 -36.48
N GLY A 540 16.57 -17.37 -36.87
CA GLY A 540 15.35 -17.38 -37.71
C GLY A 540 14.03 -17.47 -36.93
N LYS A 541 12.88 -17.35 -37.63
CA LYS A 541 11.53 -17.32 -37.03
C LYS A 541 11.19 -18.59 -36.22
N GLU A 542 11.70 -19.76 -36.61
CA GLU A 542 11.49 -21.04 -35.89
C GLU A 542 12.14 -21.05 -34.50
N ALA A 543 13.24 -20.29 -34.30
CA ALA A 543 13.89 -20.17 -33.00
C ALA A 543 13.08 -19.34 -31.98
N ALA A 544 12.12 -18.52 -32.45
CA ALA A 544 11.23 -17.72 -31.59
C ALA A 544 10.14 -18.58 -30.92
N GLU A 545 9.66 -19.62 -31.59
CA GLU A 545 8.62 -20.52 -31.07
C GLU A 545 9.17 -21.55 -30.09
N GLN A 546 10.49 -21.84 -30.15
CA GLN A 546 11.18 -22.83 -29.31
C GLN A 546 12.28 -22.21 -28.42
N ILE A 547 12.10 -20.97 -27.96
CA ILE A 547 13.09 -20.26 -27.13
C ILE A 547 13.57 -21.12 -25.96
N GLY A 548 12.69 -21.88 -25.31
CA GLY A 548 13.07 -22.75 -24.19
C GLY A 548 14.15 -23.79 -24.56
N GLN A 549 14.07 -24.41 -25.74
CA GLN A 549 15.04 -25.40 -26.20
C GLN A 549 16.36 -24.76 -26.62
N VAL A 550 16.29 -23.60 -27.29
CA VAL A 550 17.49 -22.81 -27.66
C VAL A 550 18.25 -22.36 -26.41
N LEU A 551 17.53 -21.89 -25.38
CA LEU A 551 18.11 -21.50 -24.10
C LEU A 551 18.79 -22.68 -23.40
N ALA A 552 18.12 -23.84 -23.33
CA ALA A 552 18.67 -25.03 -22.69
C ALA A 552 19.97 -25.53 -23.35
N THR A 553 20.17 -25.22 -24.65
CA THR A 553 21.40 -25.57 -25.37
C THR A 553 22.52 -24.54 -25.14
N LYS A 554 22.17 -23.27 -24.95
CA LYS A 554 23.16 -22.17 -24.83
C LYS A 554 23.56 -21.85 -23.39
N TRP A 555 22.75 -22.18 -22.39
CA TRP A 555 23.01 -21.84 -20.98
C TRP A 555 23.16 -23.08 -20.12
N SER A 556 23.95 -23.00 -19.04
CA SER A 556 23.96 -24.03 -18.02
C SER A 556 22.82 -23.86 -17.02
N LEU A 557 22.52 -24.93 -16.27
CA LEU A 557 21.51 -24.90 -15.20
C LEU A 557 21.88 -23.85 -14.13
N ALA A 558 23.17 -23.66 -13.84
CA ALA A 558 23.63 -22.62 -12.94
C ALA A 558 23.26 -21.21 -13.42
N THR A 559 23.43 -20.90 -14.72
CA THR A 559 22.99 -19.62 -15.30
C THR A 559 21.48 -19.45 -15.20
N ALA A 560 20.69 -20.50 -15.45
CA ALA A 560 19.23 -20.46 -15.33
C ALA A 560 18.77 -20.18 -13.88
N LEU A 561 19.34 -20.88 -12.89
CA LEU A 561 19.05 -20.66 -11.48
C LEU A 561 19.50 -19.27 -11.00
N SER A 562 20.66 -18.82 -11.45
CA SER A 562 21.18 -17.47 -11.21
C SER A 562 20.22 -16.40 -11.75
N LEU A 563 19.68 -16.58 -12.96
CA LEU A 563 18.71 -15.67 -13.55
C LEU A 563 17.38 -15.69 -12.78
N LEU A 564 16.89 -16.85 -12.34
CA LEU A 564 15.70 -16.92 -11.47
C LEU A 564 15.91 -16.13 -10.18
N ALA A 565 17.06 -16.29 -9.52
CA ALA A 565 17.42 -15.56 -8.31
C ALA A 565 17.52 -14.05 -8.57
N TRP A 566 18.10 -13.64 -9.70
CA TRP A 566 18.11 -12.23 -10.12
C TRP A 566 16.69 -11.67 -10.19
N TYR A 567 15.76 -12.36 -10.84
CA TYR A 567 14.37 -11.89 -10.98
C TYR A 567 13.56 -11.88 -9.67
N ILE A 568 14.00 -12.56 -8.60
CA ILE A 568 13.41 -12.38 -7.25
C ILE A 568 13.64 -10.96 -6.75
N PHE A 569 14.82 -10.40 -7.02
CA PHE A 569 15.26 -9.11 -6.47
C PHE A 569 15.41 -8.02 -7.51
N ALA A 570 15.20 -8.36 -8.79
CA ALA A 570 15.53 -7.51 -9.93
C ALA A 570 14.97 -6.10 -9.72
N PRO A 571 15.76 -5.06 -10.09
CA PRO A 571 15.33 -3.67 -9.99
C PRO A 571 13.94 -3.51 -10.59
N GLN A 572 13.08 -2.81 -9.85
CA GLN A 572 11.68 -2.77 -10.24
C GLN A 572 11.45 -2.02 -11.55
N CYS A 573 10.30 -2.25 -12.17
CA CYS A 573 9.91 -1.54 -13.38
C CYS A 573 10.00 -0.03 -13.17
N ALA A 574 10.37 0.72 -14.20
CA ALA A 574 10.48 2.17 -14.17
C ALA A 574 9.21 2.84 -13.57
N SER A 575 8.03 2.28 -13.87
CA SER A 575 6.75 2.74 -13.32
C SER A 575 6.64 2.56 -11.80
N THR A 576 7.22 1.49 -11.23
CA THR A 576 7.31 1.32 -9.77
C THR A 576 8.23 2.37 -9.15
N LEU A 577 9.41 2.60 -9.71
CA LEU A 577 10.33 3.64 -9.19
C LEU A 577 9.70 5.04 -9.24
N ALA A 578 9.00 5.36 -10.32
CA ALA A 578 8.26 6.62 -10.43
C ALA A 578 7.18 6.77 -9.35
N VAL A 579 6.48 5.68 -9.02
CA VAL A 579 5.47 5.66 -7.95
C VAL A 579 6.13 5.77 -6.57
N ILE A 580 7.26 5.12 -6.33
CA ILE A 580 8.04 5.27 -5.07
C ILE A 580 8.46 6.73 -4.88
N ARG A 581 9.03 7.37 -5.92
CA ARG A 581 9.39 8.79 -5.87
C ARG A 581 8.18 9.66 -5.52
N ARG A 582 7.02 9.38 -6.13
CA ARG A 582 5.79 10.13 -5.90
C ARG A 582 5.24 9.95 -4.49
N GLU A 583 5.20 8.72 -3.98
CA GLU A 583 4.64 8.42 -2.65
C GLU A 583 5.55 8.83 -1.50
N THR A 584 6.87 8.83 -1.72
CA THR A 584 7.87 9.29 -0.73
C THR A 584 8.20 10.78 -0.85
N GLY A 585 7.85 11.43 -1.96
CA GLY A 585 8.18 12.83 -2.24
C GLY A 585 9.69 13.09 -2.43
N SER A 586 10.51 12.04 -2.61
CA SER A 586 11.97 12.19 -2.63
C SER A 586 12.65 11.28 -3.66
N TRP A 587 13.55 11.86 -4.45
CA TRP A 587 14.46 11.10 -5.33
C TRP A 587 15.43 10.21 -4.54
N LYS A 588 15.79 10.63 -3.31
CA LYS A 588 16.71 9.88 -2.46
C LYS A 588 16.18 8.47 -2.18
N TRP A 589 14.91 8.36 -1.78
CA TRP A 589 14.30 7.06 -1.49
C TRP A 589 14.13 6.18 -2.73
N MET A 590 13.80 6.78 -3.88
CA MET A 590 13.78 6.05 -5.15
C MET A 590 15.16 5.49 -5.50
N ALA A 591 16.22 6.31 -5.41
CA ALA A 591 17.59 5.91 -5.71
C ALA A 591 18.12 4.84 -4.73
N ILE A 592 17.83 4.99 -3.42
CA ILE A 592 18.15 3.97 -2.42
C ILE A 592 17.44 2.66 -2.78
N THR A 593 16.15 2.71 -3.12
CA THR A 593 15.37 1.53 -3.48
C THR A 593 16.01 0.81 -4.66
N PHE A 594 16.31 1.57 -5.72
CA PHE A 594 16.95 1.04 -6.91
C PHE A 594 18.32 0.39 -6.61
N ALA A 595 19.19 1.10 -5.89
CA ALA A 595 20.54 0.65 -5.60
C ALA A 595 20.55 -0.61 -4.71
N TYR A 596 19.75 -0.65 -3.64
CA TYR A 596 19.72 -1.80 -2.75
C TYR A 596 19.14 -3.04 -3.46
N MET A 597 18.10 -2.89 -4.27
CA MET A 597 17.51 -4.01 -5.02
C MET A 597 18.48 -4.56 -6.05
N LEU A 598 19.18 -3.68 -6.78
CA LEU A 598 20.22 -4.09 -7.71
C LEU A 598 21.34 -4.85 -7.00
N ALA A 599 21.81 -4.35 -5.85
CA ALA A 599 22.81 -5.03 -5.03
C ALA A 599 22.32 -6.39 -4.54
N LEU A 600 21.07 -6.47 -4.05
CA LEU A 600 20.48 -7.72 -3.57
C LEU A 600 20.33 -8.74 -4.71
N ALA A 601 19.91 -8.30 -5.90
CA ALA A 601 19.82 -9.14 -7.10
C ALA A 601 21.18 -9.67 -7.53
N TYR A 602 22.19 -8.79 -7.57
CA TYR A 602 23.56 -9.17 -7.92
C TYR A 602 24.13 -10.19 -6.95
N VAL A 603 24.04 -9.92 -5.64
CA VAL A 603 24.59 -10.82 -4.60
C VAL A 603 23.86 -12.16 -4.58
N ALA A 604 22.52 -12.16 -4.66
CA ALA A 604 21.75 -13.40 -4.68
C ALA A 604 22.02 -14.24 -5.93
N SER A 605 22.13 -13.60 -7.10
CA SER A 605 22.47 -14.24 -8.37
C SER A 605 23.89 -14.81 -8.33
N LEU A 606 24.87 -14.05 -7.81
CA LEU A 606 26.26 -14.49 -7.66
C LEU A 606 26.36 -15.69 -6.72
N ALA A 607 25.69 -15.63 -5.57
CA ALA A 607 25.65 -16.73 -4.62
C ALA A 607 25.02 -17.98 -5.24
N THR A 608 23.88 -17.81 -5.92
CA THR A 608 23.17 -18.92 -6.57
C THR A 608 24.00 -19.56 -7.67
N TYR A 609 24.66 -18.76 -8.51
CA TYR A 609 25.52 -19.25 -9.58
C TYR A 609 26.68 -20.09 -9.04
N ASN A 610 27.46 -19.53 -8.10
CA ASN A 610 28.62 -20.22 -7.56
C ASN A 610 28.25 -21.48 -6.78
N VAL A 611 27.14 -21.45 -6.02
CA VAL A 611 26.63 -22.63 -5.32
C VAL A 611 26.19 -23.70 -6.33
N ALA A 612 25.46 -23.33 -7.38
CA ALA A 612 25.04 -24.28 -8.42
C ALA A 612 26.22 -24.90 -9.17
N VAL A 613 27.23 -24.10 -9.53
CA VAL A 613 28.48 -24.58 -10.14
C VAL A 613 29.20 -25.55 -9.20
N ALA A 614 29.29 -25.23 -7.90
CA ALA A 614 29.91 -26.11 -6.90
C ALA A 614 29.19 -27.46 -6.76
N PHE A 615 27.88 -27.51 -7.02
CA PHE A 615 27.07 -28.74 -7.08
C PHE A 615 27.09 -29.43 -8.46
N GLY A 616 27.91 -28.97 -9.40
CA GLY A 616 28.08 -29.58 -10.73
C GLY A 616 27.02 -29.20 -11.76
N ALA A 617 26.24 -28.14 -11.51
CA ALA A 617 25.23 -27.63 -12.44
C ALA A 617 25.78 -26.56 -13.42
N GLY A 618 27.09 -26.36 -13.43
CA GLY A 618 27.83 -25.24 -14.04
C GLY A 618 28.22 -25.46 -15.49
#